data_AF-A0A9P0NSK0-F1
#
_entry.id   AF-A0A9P0NSK0-F1
#
_cell.length_a   1.000
_cell.length_b   1.000
_cell.length_c   1.000
_cell.angle_alpha   90.00
_cell.angle_beta   90.00
_cell.angle_gamma   90.00
#
_symmetry.space_group_name_H-M   'P 1'
#
loop_
_entity.id
_entity.type
_entity.pdbx_description
1 polymer ?
#
loop_
_entity_poly.entity_id
_entity_poly.type
_entity_poly.pdbx_seq_one_letter_code
_entity_poly.pdbx_strand_id
1 'polypeptide(L)'
;MKIHSNELISQHLAQIIVSISSLMQDKEQKVRKAAAKAVHVILEVTPEDKLQPFYNCFLTNLKCAMTNIDRNIQEGSLTFLDCFLKQKSELICSYRDSILPEVFSLFSKLQSSSGLDRKLTLNLGSKMTSVTWRINIMSRLLQLLPKVDEGDMSGDANGNHNLYEATKSHIFPIYKYEFGRGLAATADCFGIHHNDAEANNALNFQIMSFVPLLYQTFIEVLPEKKSSKSSDEYTALSEEAAAVLTCVISTLYVLWKYYSKTEEYENLKEVLLKPEARRFLSHLLSNFPYCKSGSTMFKKSKSQIIPNMTTDDKCTKENLMIAYIYFSLATTCKLQKDMKSELQMVTSFVNRMLLTRKDLNKTEGKLLVEFLKLCFIDNTTKLKKFGIDLRTIIDNTIIFYTHSTTSEWVQRELFAILLHIANVPTLNK
;
A
#
# COMPACT_ATOMS: atom_id res chain seq x y z
N MET A 1 0.19 26.45 -32.65
CA MET A 1 -1.00 25.64 -32.35
C MET A 1 -1.13 25.24 -30.87
N LYS A 2 -0.06 24.85 -30.15
CA LYS A 2 -0.11 24.53 -28.69
C LYS A 2 -0.50 25.72 -27.78
N ILE A 3 -0.23 26.96 -28.18
CA ILE A 3 -0.42 28.14 -27.33
C ILE A 3 -1.91 28.47 -27.15
N HIS A 4 -2.71 28.39 -28.23
CA HIS A 4 -4.16 28.64 -28.15
C HIS A 4 -4.93 27.56 -27.37
N SER A 5 -4.40 26.34 -27.30
CA SER A 5 -4.97 25.25 -26.51
C SER A 5 -5.00 25.57 -25.01
N ASN A 6 -3.92 26.17 -24.49
CA ASN A 6 -3.77 26.45 -23.05
C ASN A 6 -4.65 27.63 -22.61
N GLU A 7 -4.79 28.66 -23.45
CA GLU A 7 -5.68 29.81 -23.17
C GLU A 7 -7.15 29.41 -23.21
N LEU A 8 -7.59 28.64 -24.21
CA LEU A 8 -8.97 28.15 -24.30
C LEU A 8 -9.34 27.22 -23.13
N ILE A 9 -8.43 26.31 -22.75
CA ILE A 9 -8.64 25.44 -21.58
C ILE A 9 -8.75 26.29 -20.32
N SER A 10 -7.91 27.32 -20.15
CA SER A 10 -7.95 28.17 -18.98
C SER A 10 -9.23 29.01 -18.89
N GLN A 11 -9.76 29.49 -20.02
CA GLN A 11 -10.97 30.32 -20.08
C GLN A 11 -12.27 29.52 -19.86
N HIS A 12 -12.32 28.27 -20.35
CA HIS A 12 -13.52 27.42 -20.27
C HIS A 12 -13.35 26.20 -19.36
N LEU A 13 -12.35 26.22 -18.48
CA LEU A 13 -11.92 25.07 -17.68
C LEU A 13 -13.10 24.40 -16.95
N ALA A 14 -13.93 25.19 -16.28
CA ALA A 14 -15.07 24.70 -15.51
C ALA A 14 -16.06 23.91 -16.40
N GLN A 15 -16.46 24.49 -17.54
CA GLN A 15 -17.41 23.86 -18.47
C GLN A 15 -16.81 22.59 -19.08
N ILE A 16 -15.55 22.66 -19.50
CA ILE A 16 -14.81 21.54 -20.08
C ILE A 16 -14.73 20.38 -19.08
N ILE A 17 -14.35 20.66 -17.82
CA ILE A 17 -14.24 19.63 -16.78
C ILE A 17 -15.59 18.99 -16.51
N VAL A 18 -16.65 19.77 -16.32
CA VAL A 18 -17.99 19.23 -16.06
C VAL A 18 -18.46 18.33 -17.20
N SER A 19 -18.35 18.80 -18.45
CA SER A 19 -18.80 18.04 -19.62
C SER A 19 -17.98 16.77 -19.85
N ILE A 20 -16.65 16.83 -19.70
CA ILE A 20 -15.79 15.65 -19.92
C ILE A 20 -15.93 14.65 -18.76
N SER A 21 -16.12 15.12 -17.54
CA SER A 21 -16.31 14.24 -16.38
C SER A 21 -17.52 13.34 -16.56
N SER A 22 -18.64 13.85 -17.08
CA SER A 22 -19.84 13.02 -17.32
C SER A 22 -19.60 11.90 -18.34
N LEU A 23 -18.67 12.08 -19.27
CA LEU A 23 -18.35 11.07 -20.28
C LEU A 23 -17.61 9.85 -19.72
N MET A 24 -17.16 9.89 -18.45
CA MET A 24 -16.62 8.71 -17.76
C MET A 24 -17.66 7.58 -17.64
N GLN A 25 -18.93 7.96 -17.57
CA GLN A 25 -20.08 7.06 -17.42
C GLN A 25 -20.77 6.75 -18.75
N ASP A 26 -20.21 7.21 -19.88
CA ASP A 26 -20.80 7.02 -21.18
C ASP A 26 -20.92 5.52 -21.52
N LYS A 27 -22.00 5.12 -22.19
CA LYS A 27 -22.24 3.71 -22.55
C LYS A 27 -21.26 3.23 -23.62
N GLU A 28 -20.83 4.10 -24.52
CA GLU A 28 -19.93 3.75 -25.61
C GLU A 28 -18.46 3.74 -25.17
N GLN A 29 -17.79 2.60 -25.35
CA GLN A 29 -16.37 2.46 -25.01
C GLN A 29 -15.48 3.45 -25.80
N LYS A 30 -15.85 3.78 -27.05
CA LYS A 30 -15.10 4.73 -27.87
C LYS A 30 -15.14 6.14 -27.27
N VAL A 31 -16.30 6.57 -26.78
CA VAL A 31 -16.47 7.86 -26.10
C VAL A 31 -15.67 7.89 -24.81
N ARG A 32 -15.77 6.86 -23.96
CA ARG A 32 -14.95 6.76 -22.73
C ARG A 32 -13.45 6.83 -23.01
N LYS A 33 -12.97 6.13 -24.06
CA LYS A 33 -11.55 6.18 -24.46
C LYS A 33 -11.11 7.56 -24.94
N ALA A 34 -11.97 8.28 -25.69
CA ALA A 34 -11.70 9.64 -26.12
C ALA A 34 -11.69 10.61 -24.93
N ALA A 35 -12.66 10.49 -24.04
CA ALA A 35 -12.74 11.26 -22.80
C ALA A 35 -11.51 11.03 -21.92
N ALA A 36 -11.03 9.80 -21.76
CA ALA A 36 -9.83 9.52 -20.98
C ALA A 36 -8.58 10.24 -21.54
N LYS A 37 -8.44 10.30 -22.86
CA LYS A 37 -7.36 11.09 -23.51
C LYS A 37 -7.52 12.59 -23.25
N ALA A 38 -8.74 13.10 -23.28
CA ALA A 38 -9.00 14.51 -23.00
C ALA A 38 -8.71 14.84 -21.53
N VAL A 39 -9.16 14.01 -20.58
CA VAL A 39 -8.82 14.11 -19.15
C VAL A 39 -7.31 14.11 -18.96
N HIS A 40 -6.60 13.18 -19.60
CA HIS A 40 -5.14 13.13 -19.52
C HIS A 40 -4.47 14.46 -19.92
N VAL A 41 -4.87 15.04 -21.05
CA VAL A 41 -4.33 16.33 -21.53
C VAL A 41 -4.71 17.47 -20.58
N ILE A 42 -5.94 17.50 -20.07
CA ILE A 42 -6.38 18.53 -19.10
C ILE A 42 -5.53 18.46 -17.83
N LEU A 43 -5.32 17.26 -17.30
CA LEU A 43 -4.49 17.04 -16.11
C LEU A 43 -3.03 17.42 -16.37
N GLU A 44 -2.48 17.11 -17.54
CA GLU A 44 -1.10 17.45 -17.91
C GLU A 44 -0.89 18.97 -18.03
N VAL A 45 -1.83 19.68 -18.64
CA VAL A 45 -1.70 21.12 -18.96
C VAL A 45 -2.11 22.04 -17.82
N THR A 46 -3.01 21.58 -16.93
CA THR A 46 -3.60 22.43 -15.89
C THR A 46 -2.81 22.37 -14.58
N PRO A 47 -2.37 23.52 -14.03
CA PRO A 47 -1.82 23.62 -12.68
C PRO A 47 -2.80 23.13 -11.60
N GLU A 48 -2.28 22.61 -10.48
CA GLU A 48 -3.11 21.99 -9.43
C GLU A 48 -4.04 22.98 -8.73
N ASP A 49 -3.56 24.20 -8.47
CA ASP A 49 -4.30 25.31 -7.88
C ASP A 49 -5.56 25.67 -8.70
N LYS A 50 -5.47 25.59 -10.03
CA LYS A 50 -6.60 25.87 -10.94
C LYS A 50 -7.55 24.69 -11.08
N LEU A 51 -7.04 23.48 -10.88
CA LEU A 51 -7.80 22.25 -11.03
C LEU A 51 -8.63 21.94 -9.76
N GLN A 52 -8.09 22.28 -8.59
CA GLN A 52 -8.65 21.96 -7.29
C GLN A 52 -10.13 22.35 -7.11
N PRO A 53 -10.63 23.53 -7.55
CA PRO A 53 -12.03 23.91 -7.39
C PRO A 53 -13.02 22.99 -8.12
N PHE A 54 -12.58 22.33 -9.18
CA PHE A 54 -13.41 21.49 -10.04
C PHE A 54 -13.09 20.00 -9.89
N TYR A 55 -12.12 19.65 -9.05
CA TYR A 55 -11.63 18.27 -8.95
C TYR A 55 -12.71 17.31 -8.46
N ASN A 56 -13.62 17.78 -7.61
CA ASN A 56 -14.79 17.01 -7.17
C ASN A 56 -15.70 16.58 -8.33
N CYS A 57 -15.78 17.35 -9.43
CA CYS A 57 -16.54 16.93 -10.62
C CYS A 57 -15.95 15.67 -11.24
N PHE A 58 -14.62 15.58 -11.31
CA PHE A 58 -13.95 14.37 -11.76
C PHE A 58 -14.18 13.21 -10.79
N LEU A 59 -13.99 13.44 -9.50
CA LEU A 59 -14.10 12.38 -8.50
C LEU A 59 -15.51 11.81 -8.41
N THR A 60 -16.56 12.64 -8.38
CA THR A 60 -17.94 12.16 -8.33
C THR A 60 -18.26 11.28 -9.53
N ASN A 61 -17.90 11.71 -10.75
CA ASN A 61 -18.15 10.91 -11.95
C ASN A 61 -17.31 9.63 -12.01
N LEU A 62 -16.06 9.69 -11.53
CA LEU A 62 -15.19 8.53 -11.41
C LEU A 62 -15.79 7.51 -10.45
N LYS A 63 -16.23 7.93 -9.26
CA LYS A 63 -16.88 7.06 -8.27
C LYS A 63 -18.15 6.44 -8.85
N CYS A 64 -19.01 7.22 -9.50
CA CYS A 64 -20.20 6.70 -10.16
C CYS A 64 -19.85 5.66 -11.25
N ALA A 65 -18.77 5.87 -12.01
CA ALA A 65 -18.29 4.91 -12.99
C ALA A 65 -17.75 3.62 -12.31
N MET A 66 -17.05 3.75 -11.19
CA MET A 66 -16.57 2.60 -10.38
C MET A 66 -17.72 1.81 -9.77
N THR A 67 -18.80 2.46 -9.33
CA THR A 67 -19.95 1.79 -8.72
C THR A 67 -21.04 1.41 -9.72
N ASN A 68 -20.82 1.67 -11.02
CA ASN A 68 -21.81 1.45 -12.07
C ASN A 68 -22.22 -0.02 -12.18
N ILE A 69 -23.45 -0.30 -12.61
CA ILE A 69 -23.91 -1.68 -12.82
C ILE A 69 -23.28 -2.34 -14.05
N ASP A 70 -22.87 -1.55 -15.06
CA ASP A 70 -22.20 -2.04 -16.26
C ASP A 70 -20.70 -2.27 -16.02
N ARG A 71 -20.27 -3.52 -16.15
CA ARG A 71 -18.86 -3.94 -16.02
C ARG A 71 -17.93 -3.24 -17.01
N ASN A 72 -18.41 -2.88 -18.20
CA ASN A 72 -17.59 -2.18 -19.19
C ASN A 72 -17.32 -0.73 -18.77
N ILE A 73 -18.26 -0.11 -18.05
CA ILE A 73 -18.10 1.24 -17.49
C ILE A 73 -17.15 1.18 -16.29
N GLN A 74 -17.34 0.19 -15.40
CA GLN A 74 -16.43 -0.13 -14.32
C GLN A 74 -14.98 -0.31 -14.81
N GLU A 75 -14.76 -1.08 -15.88
CA GLU A 75 -13.43 -1.24 -16.48
C GLU A 75 -12.89 0.07 -17.06
N GLY A 76 -13.75 0.85 -17.72
CA GLY A 76 -13.41 2.18 -18.21
C GLY A 76 -12.90 3.11 -17.10
N SER A 77 -13.53 3.05 -15.92
CA SER A 77 -13.16 3.86 -14.76
C SER A 77 -11.69 3.69 -14.34
N LEU A 78 -11.12 2.49 -14.52
CA LEU A 78 -9.71 2.21 -14.20
C LEU A 78 -8.75 2.99 -15.10
N THR A 79 -9.13 3.24 -16.36
CA THR A 79 -8.32 4.05 -17.29
C THR A 79 -8.30 5.51 -16.86
N PHE A 80 -9.41 6.02 -16.33
CA PHE A 80 -9.47 7.37 -15.77
C PHE A 80 -8.66 7.47 -14.48
N LEU A 81 -8.77 6.48 -13.59
CA LEU A 81 -7.95 6.40 -12.37
C LEU A 81 -6.45 6.46 -12.70
N ASP A 82 -6.01 5.75 -13.75
CA ASP A 82 -4.62 5.83 -14.24
C ASP A 82 -4.22 7.24 -14.68
N CYS A 83 -5.13 8.01 -15.27
CA CYS A 83 -4.84 9.38 -15.68
C CYS A 83 -4.55 10.26 -14.46
N PHE A 84 -5.39 10.15 -13.41
CA PHE A 84 -5.20 10.90 -12.17
C PHE A 84 -3.91 10.51 -11.45
N LEU A 85 -3.65 9.20 -11.31
CA LEU A 85 -2.45 8.70 -10.64
C LEU A 85 -1.16 9.09 -11.37
N LYS A 86 -1.16 9.09 -12.71
CA LYS A 86 0.03 9.43 -13.50
C LYS A 86 0.33 10.93 -13.55
N GLN A 87 -0.70 11.76 -13.68
CA GLN A 87 -0.50 13.20 -13.92
C GLN A 87 -0.55 14.03 -12.65
N LYS A 88 -1.41 13.69 -11.69
CA LYS A 88 -1.70 14.51 -10.50
C LYS A 88 -1.84 13.63 -9.25
N SER A 89 -0.78 12.85 -8.97
CA SER A 89 -0.74 11.88 -7.87
C SER A 89 -0.96 12.52 -6.50
N GLU A 90 -0.38 13.70 -6.25
CA GLU A 90 -0.51 14.40 -4.97
C GLU A 90 -1.95 14.90 -4.75
N LEU A 91 -2.57 15.43 -5.81
CA LEU A 91 -3.94 15.89 -5.77
C LEU A 91 -4.94 14.75 -5.52
N ILE A 92 -4.86 13.61 -6.24
CA ILE A 92 -5.77 12.48 -5.99
C ILE A 92 -5.56 11.88 -4.59
N CYS A 93 -4.32 11.84 -4.10
CA CYS A 93 -4.01 11.37 -2.75
C CYS A 93 -4.65 12.26 -1.66
N SER A 94 -4.89 13.54 -1.93
CA SER A 94 -5.60 14.44 -1.01
C SER A 94 -7.08 14.08 -0.83
N TYR A 95 -7.64 13.24 -1.71
CA TYR A 95 -9.01 12.74 -1.64
C TYR A 95 -9.06 11.22 -1.37
N ARG A 96 -7.98 10.65 -0.84
CA ARG A 96 -7.82 9.20 -0.61
C ARG A 96 -9.01 8.59 0.11
N ASP A 97 -9.38 9.10 1.27
CA ASP A 97 -10.40 8.49 2.14
C ASP A 97 -11.76 8.45 1.45
N SER A 98 -11.95 9.36 0.48
CA SER A 98 -13.14 9.45 -0.32
C SER A 98 -13.16 8.49 -1.52
N ILE A 99 -12.01 8.05 -2.06
CA ILE A 99 -11.93 7.23 -3.29
C ILE A 99 -11.52 5.76 -3.03
N LEU A 100 -10.77 5.54 -1.95
CA LEU A 100 -10.30 4.22 -1.53
C LEU A 100 -11.46 3.23 -1.33
N PRO A 101 -12.61 3.63 -0.73
CA PRO A 101 -13.75 2.75 -0.56
C PRO A 101 -14.32 2.20 -1.88
N GLU A 102 -14.46 3.06 -2.88
CA GLU A 102 -14.99 2.72 -4.20
C GLU A 102 -14.02 1.85 -4.98
N VAL A 103 -12.72 2.12 -4.86
CA VAL A 103 -11.65 1.31 -5.42
C VAL A 103 -11.68 -0.11 -4.84
N PHE A 104 -11.80 -0.26 -3.51
CA PHE A 104 -11.96 -1.57 -2.88
C PHE A 104 -13.26 -2.28 -3.28
N SER A 105 -14.38 -1.54 -3.32
CA SER A 105 -15.68 -2.08 -3.73
C SER A 105 -15.64 -2.60 -5.18
N LEU A 106 -15.02 -1.83 -6.08
CA LEU A 106 -14.81 -2.23 -7.48
C LEU A 106 -14.02 -3.52 -7.56
N PHE A 107 -12.91 -3.62 -6.81
CA PHE A 107 -12.09 -4.82 -6.80
C PHE A 107 -12.79 -6.03 -6.18
N SER A 108 -13.69 -5.83 -5.22
CA SER A 108 -14.53 -6.89 -4.68
C SER A 108 -15.58 -7.37 -5.69
N LYS A 109 -16.22 -6.46 -6.44
CA LYS A 109 -17.30 -6.77 -7.40
C LYS A 109 -16.79 -7.40 -8.70
N LEU A 110 -15.57 -7.08 -9.10
CA LEU A 110 -14.93 -7.69 -10.26
C LEU A 110 -14.45 -9.13 -10.00
N GLN A 111 -14.72 -9.69 -8.81
CA GLN A 111 -14.58 -11.12 -8.53
C GLN A 111 -15.84 -11.89 -8.99
N SER A 112 -15.68 -13.08 -9.55
CA SER A 112 -16.81 -13.94 -9.94
C SER A 112 -17.57 -14.42 -8.69
N SER A 113 -18.90 -14.39 -8.76
CA SER A 113 -19.79 -14.66 -7.64
C SER A 113 -20.08 -16.16 -7.47
N SER A 114 -19.20 -16.91 -6.80
CA SER A 114 -19.58 -18.18 -6.15
C SER A 114 -18.45 -18.81 -5.31
N GLY A 115 -18.64 -18.87 -3.99
CA GLY A 115 -17.96 -19.82 -3.09
C GLY A 115 -16.45 -19.65 -2.84
N LEU A 116 -15.92 -20.54 -1.98
CA LEU A 116 -14.49 -20.66 -1.60
C LEU A 116 -13.56 -21.01 -2.78
N ASP A 117 -14.13 -21.21 -3.98
CA ASP A 117 -13.43 -21.36 -5.26
C ASP A 117 -13.56 -20.10 -6.13
N ARG A 118 -13.64 -18.93 -5.46
CA ARG A 118 -13.52 -17.59 -6.06
C ARG A 118 -12.15 -17.48 -6.73
N LYS A 119 -12.04 -17.90 -7.98
CA LYS A 119 -10.92 -17.52 -8.83
C LYS A 119 -11.27 -16.16 -9.41
N LEU A 120 -10.29 -15.26 -9.37
CA LEU A 120 -10.36 -14.09 -10.20
C LEU A 120 -10.15 -14.58 -11.64
N THR A 121 -11.24 -14.95 -12.31
CA THR A 121 -11.23 -15.48 -13.67
C THR A 121 -12.14 -14.60 -14.50
N LEU A 122 -11.71 -13.36 -14.71
CA LEU A 122 -12.22 -12.55 -15.80
C LEU A 122 -11.11 -12.45 -16.85
N ASN A 123 -11.15 -13.34 -17.85
CA ASN A 123 -10.55 -13.06 -19.14
C ASN A 123 -11.42 -11.99 -19.81
N LEU A 124 -11.13 -10.73 -19.47
CA LEU A 124 -11.78 -9.54 -20.01
C LEU A 124 -11.30 -9.32 -21.46
N GLY A 125 -11.96 -9.97 -22.43
CA GLY A 125 -12.07 -9.54 -23.85
C GLY A 125 -10.81 -9.07 -24.60
N SER A 126 -9.62 -9.28 -24.05
CA SER A 126 -8.36 -8.70 -24.47
C SER A 126 -7.25 -9.64 -23.99
N LYS A 127 -6.09 -9.55 -24.65
CA LYS A 127 -4.93 -10.46 -24.55
C LYS A 127 -4.25 -10.50 -23.15
N MET A 128 -4.91 -10.06 -22.08
CA MET A 128 -4.36 -9.89 -20.74
C MET A 128 -4.75 -11.08 -19.85
N THR A 129 -3.77 -11.71 -19.19
CA THR A 129 -4.04 -12.78 -18.21
C THR A 129 -4.66 -12.20 -16.93
N SER A 130 -5.46 -13.01 -16.23
CA SER A 130 -6.05 -12.58 -14.95
C SER A 130 -5.00 -12.17 -13.91
N VAL A 131 -3.82 -12.82 -13.93
CA VAL A 131 -2.67 -12.46 -13.09
C VAL A 131 -2.16 -11.05 -13.42
N THR A 132 -1.96 -10.74 -14.70
CA THR A 132 -1.49 -9.41 -15.12
C THR A 132 -2.50 -8.31 -14.76
N TRP A 133 -3.79 -8.60 -14.86
CA TRP A 133 -4.84 -7.68 -14.45
C TRP A 133 -4.81 -7.40 -12.94
N ARG A 134 -4.64 -8.45 -12.11
CA ARG A 134 -4.49 -8.31 -10.65
C ARG A 134 -3.28 -7.47 -10.27
N ILE A 135 -2.13 -7.72 -10.91
CA ILE A 135 -0.91 -6.90 -10.73
C ILE A 135 -1.20 -5.43 -11.02
N ASN A 136 -1.86 -5.12 -12.15
CA ASN A 136 -2.18 -3.74 -12.52
C ASN A 136 -3.13 -3.08 -11.52
N ILE A 137 -4.05 -3.82 -10.91
CA ILE A 137 -4.95 -3.30 -9.88
C ILE A 137 -4.22 -3.00 -8.59
N MET A 138 -3.40 -3.95 -8.15
CA MET A 138 -2.59 -3.82 -6.97
C MET A 138 -1.62 -2.64 -7.06
N SER A 139 -1.02 -2.42 -8.23
CA SER A 139 -0.11 -1.29 -8.44
C SER A 139 -0.82 0.07 -8.39
N ARG A 140 -2.10 0.15 -8.76
CA ARG A 140 -2.92 1.37 -8.60
C ARG A 140 -3.25 1.63 -7.14
N LEU A 141 -3.66 0.60 -6.42
CA LEU A 141 -3.94 0.74 -4.99
C LEU A 141 -2.69 1.20 -4.23
N LEU A 142 -1.53 0.59 -4.54
CA LEU A 142 -0.26 0.99 -3.93
C LEU A 142 0.09 2.47 -4.19
N GLN A 143 -0.31 3.03 -5.34
CA GLN A 143 -0.11 4.45 -5.65
C GLN A 143 -1.09 5.38 -4.93
N LEU A 144 -2.31 4.91 -4.60
CA LEU A 144 -3.29 5.67 -3.82
C LEU A 144 -2.98 5.66 -2.33
N LEU A 145 -2.41 4.56 -1.84
CA LEU A 145 -2.00 4.44 -0.45
C LEU A 145 -0.87 5.42 -0.13
N PRO A 146 -0.76 5.89 1.13
CA PRO A 146 0.30 6.82 1.47
C PRO A 146 1.64 6.17 1.26
N LYS A 147 2.59 6.96 0.76
CA LYS A 147 3.99 6.58 0.85
C LYS A 147 4.30 6.47 2.34
N VAL A 148 4.88 5.35 2.74
CA VAL A 148 5.35 5.15 4.12
C VAL A 148 6.54 6.09 4.29
N ASP A 149 6.28 7.29 4.80
CA ASP A 149 7.29 8.34 4.88
C ASP A 149 8.56 7.87 5.60
N GLU A 150 9.68 8.31 5.06
CA GLU A 150 11.01 8.19 5.64
C GLU A 150 11.15 9.18 6.79
N GLY A 151 10.56 8.83 7.93
CA GLY A 151 10.82 9.53 9.20
C GLY A 151 10.34 10.97 9.24
N ASP A 152 9.10 11.17 9.68
CA ASP A 152 8.73 12.44 10.31
C ASP A 152 8.47 12.19 11.79
N MET A 153 9.53 12.38 12.58
CA MET A 153 9.41 12.94 13.91
C MET A 153 9.21 14.45 13.72
N SER A 154 8.02 14.82 13.27
CA SER A 154 7.50 16.19 13.34
C SER A 154 6.10 16.10 13.93
N GLY A 155 6.04 15.60 15.16
CA GLY A 155 5.00 15.97 16.09
C GLY A 155 5.17 17.44 16.45
N ASP A 156 4.77 18.32 15.54
CA ASP A 156 4.44 19.71 15.84
C ASP A 156 3.18 20.07 15.05
N ALA A 157 2.10 19.36 15.38
CA ALA A 157 0.74 19.86 15.19
C ALA A 157 0.39 20.91 16.27
N ASN A 158 1.35 21.77 16.61
CA ASN A 158 1.10 23.01 17.34
C ASN A 158 1.49 24.19 16.44
N GLY A 159 0.99 24.15 15.20
CA GLY A 159 0.80 25.36 14.43
C GLY A 159 -0.15 26.23 15.24
N ASN A 160 0.37 27.35 15.74
CA ASN A 160 -0.39 28.39 16.42
C ASN A 160 -1.56 28.80 15.52
N HIS A 161 -2.69 28.11 15.63
CA HIS A 161 -3.92 28.54 15.01
C HIS A 161 -4.31 29.81 15.75
N ASN A 162 -4.03 30.95 15.13
CA ASN A 162 -4.63 32.21 15.53
C ASN A 162 -6.15 32.03 15.39
N LEU A 163 -6.81 31.57 16.46
CA LEU A 163 -8.25 31.60 16.60
C LEU A 163 -8.63 33.08 16.62
N TYR A 164 -8.98 33.61 15.46
CA TYR A 164 -9.57 34.94 15.37
C TYR A 164 -11.01 34.83 15.83
N GLU A 165 -11.31 35.47 16.97
CA GLU A 165 -12.67 35.58 17.49
C GLU A 165 -13.55 36.30 16.45
N ALA A 166 -14.50 35.58 15.87
CA ALA A 166 -15.28 36.05 14.73
C ALA A 166 -16.10 37.33 15.03
N THR A 167 -16.33 37.63 16.31
CA THR A 167 -17.05 38.82 16.78
C THR A 167 -16.22 40.11 16.68
N LYS A 168 -14.91 40.05 16.38
CA LYS A 168 -14.00 41.20 16.45
C LYS A 168 -13.34 41.61 15.12
N SER A 169 -13.62 40.92 14.00
CA SER A 169 -13.08 41.26 12.68
C SER A 169 -14.19 41.58 11.69
N HIS A 170 -14.14 42.77 11.07
CA HIS A 170 -15.09 43.18 10.03
C HIS A 170 -14.70 42.74 8.61
N ILE A 171 -13.61 41.97 8.46
CA ILE A 171 -13.11 41.51 7.16
C ILE A 171 -12.77 40.02 7.29
N PHE A 172 -13.53 39.19 6.55
CA PHE A 172 -13.29 37.76 6.44
C PHE A 172 -12.83 37.42 5.02
N PRO A 173 -11.62 36.88 4.82
CA PRO A 173 -11.21 36.38 3.53
C PRO A 173 -11.88 35.02 3.27
N ILE A 174 -12.98 35.05 2.51
CA ILE A 174 -13.79 33.87 2.14
C ILE A 174 -12.98 32.83 1.34
N TYR A 175 -11.87 33.23 0.73
CA TYR A 175 -11.08 32.42 -0.20
C TYR A 175 -9.77 31.86 0.36
N LYS A 176 -9.54 31.89 1.68
CA LYS A 176 -8.39 31.16 2.23
C LYS A 176 -8.67 29.67 2.18
N TYR A 177 -7.70 28.90 1.68
CA TYR A 177 -7.69 27.43 1.71
C TYR A 177 -8.03 26.87 3.10
N GLU A 178 -7.64 27.59 4.16
CA GLU A 178 -7.97 27.23 5.54
C GLU A 178 -9.45 27.38 5.91
N PHE A 179 -10.17 28.33 5.29
CA PHE A 179 -11.63 28.45 5.44
C PHE A 179 -12.34 27.26 4.79
N GLY A 180 -11.83 26.77 3.64
CA GLY A 180 -12.31 25.54 3.01
C GLY A 180 -12.09 24.28 3.88
N ARG A 181 -10.99 24.21 4.63
CA ARG A 181 -10.76 23.14 5.63
C ARG A 181 -11.68 23.25 6.83
N GLY A 182 -11.91 24.46 7.36
CA GLY A 182 -12.89 24.70 8.42
C GLY A 182 -14.33 24.40 7.97
N LEU A 183 -14.66 24.70 6.72
CA LEU A 183 -15.93 24.34 6.10
C LEU A 183 -16.06 22.84 5.80
N ALA A 184 -14.95 22.13 5.57
CA ALA A 184 -14.95 20.68 5.44
C ALA A 184 -15.32 20.01 6.79
N ALA A 185 -14.92 20.60 7.91
CA ALA A 185 -15.41 20.20 9.24
C ALA A 185 -16.88 20.60 9.48
N THR A 186 -17.42 21.57 8.73
CA THR A 186 -18.86 21.86 8.70
C THR A 186 -19.56 21.30 7.45
N ALA A 187 -18.90 20.43 6.67
CA ALA A 187 -19.51 19.82 5.48
C ALA A 187 -20.63 18.85 5.90
N ASP A 188 -20.68 18.48 7.18
CA ASP A 188 -21.84 17.92 7.87
C ASP A 188 -23.13 18.76 7.68
N CYS A 189 -23.02 20.03 7.30
CA CYS A 189 -24.16 20.91 7.08
C CYS A 189 -24.72 20.87 5.64
N PHE A 190 -23.98 20.32 4.66
CA PHE A 190 -24.42 20.29 3.24
C PHE A 190 -24.12 18.98 2.49
N GLY A 191 -23.50 17.98 3.13
CA GLY A 191 -23.23 16.67 2.56
C GLY A 191 -23.80 15.57 3.45
N ILE A 192 -24.34 14.52 2.81
CA ILE A 192 -24.95 13.33 3.41
C ILE A 192 -24.12 12.84 4.60
N HIS A 193 -24.72 12.84 5.80
CA HIS A 193 -24.21 12.14 6.98
C HIS A 193 -23.78 10.73 6.57
N HIS A 194 -22.47 10.48 6.54
CA HIS A 194 -21.98 9.15 6.80
C HIS A 194 -21.65 9.12 8.29
N ASN A 195 -22.41 8.34 9.06
CA ASN A 195 -22.05 8.10 10.45
C ASN A 195 -20.63 7.55 10.49
N ASP A 196 -19.75 8.06 11.35
CA ASP A 196 -18.38 7.54 11.51
C ASP A 196 -18.38 6.03 11.80
N ALA A 197 -19.41 5.52 12.49
CA ALA A 197 -19.63 4.09 12.69
C ALA A 197 -19.91 3.32 11.37
N GLU A 198 -20.63 3.90 10.42
CA GLU A 198 -20.89 3.29 9.10
C GLU A 198 -19.67 3.37 8.19
N ALA A 199 -18.91 4.46 8.25
CA ALA A 199 -17.64 4.61 7.52
C ALA A 199 -16.59 3.59 8.01
N ASN A 200 -16.44 3.44 9.33
CA ASN A 200 -15.54 2.46 9.94
C ASN A 200 -15.95 1.01 9.61
N ASN A 201 -17.25 0.71 9.63
CA ASN A 201 -17.76 -0.60 9.23
C ASN A 201 -17.59 -0.88 7.73
N ALA A 202 -17.73 0.14 6.87
CA ALA A 202 -17.51 0.03 5.44
C ALA A 202 -16.02 -0.24 5.12
N LEU A 203 -15.10 0.48 5.76
CA LEU A 203 -13.66 0.25 5.63
C LEU A 203 -13.26 -1.16 6.11
N ASN A 204 -13.77 -1.59 7.26
CA ASN A 204 -13.55 -2.95 7.76
C ASN A 204 -14.06 -3.99 6.75
N PHE A 205 -15.28 -3.84 6.24
CA PHE A 205 -15.81 -4.74 5.23
C PHE A 205 -14.98 -4.75 3.92
N GLN A 206 -14.43 -3.60 3.55
CA GLN A 206 -13.62 -3.44 2.34
C GLN A 206 -12.22 -4.06 2.49
N ILE A 207 -11.52 -3.84 3.60
CA ILE A 207 -10.24 -4.51 3.90
C ILE A 207 -10.45 -6.03 3.96
N MET A 208 -11.54 -6.49 4.60
CA MET A 208 -11.90 -7.91 4.67
C MET A 208 -12.17 -8.52 3.29
N SER A 209 -12.66 -7.73 2.34
CA SER A 209 -12.88 -8.17 0.96
C SER A 209 -11.58 -8.15 0.14
N PHE A 210 -10.58 -7.36 0.57
CA PHE A 210 -9.30 -7.19 -0.09
C PHE A 210 -8.25 -8.23 0.31
N VAL A 211 -8.15 -8.64 1.58
CA VAL A 211 -7.17 -9.66 2.00
C VAL A 211 -7.34 -11.02 1.27
N PRO A 212 -8.56 -11.54 1.06
CA PRO A 212 -8.76 -12.75 0.26
C PRO A 212 -8.31 -12.59 -1.20
N LEU A 213 -8.46 -11.39 -1.77
CA LEU A 213 -8.00 -11.08 -3.12
C LEU A 213 -6.47 -11.18 -3.23
N LEU A 214 -5.76 -10.65 -2.23
CA LEU A 214 -4.30 -10.75 -2.12
C LEU A 214 -3.86 -12.21 -2.05
N TYR A 215 -4.55 -12.99 -1.22
CA TYR A 215 -4.26 -14.40 -1.04
C TYR A 215 -4.43 -15.20 -2.33
N GLN A 216 -5.56 -15.04 -3.01
CA GLN A 216 -5.85 -15.72 -4.27
C GLN A 216 -4.87 -15.33 -5.37
N THR A 217 -4.52 -14.04 -5.42
CA THR A 217 -3.53 -13.53 -6.38
C THR A 217 -2.19 -14.23 -6.19
N PHE A 218 -1.78 -14.44 -4.94
CA PHE A 218 -0.51 -15.08 -4.63
C PHE A 218 -0.52 -16.60 -4.81
N ILE A 219 -1.57 -17.30 -4.38
CA ILE A 219 -1.62 -18.78 -4.49
C ILE A 219 -1.57 -19.26 -5.94
N GLU A 220 -2.20 -18.54 -6.87
CA GLU A 220 -2.27 -18.98 -8.27
C GLU A 220 -0.90 -19.06 -8.96
N VAL A 221 0.05 -18.25 -8.49
CA VAL A 221 1.41 -18.20 -9.06
C VAL A 221 2.42 -18.98 -8.23
N LEU A 222 2.01 -19.55 -7.10
CA LEU A 222 2.93 -20.24 -6.20
C LEU A 222 3.13 -21.69 -6.63
N PRO A 223 4.37 -22.17 -6.73
CA PRO A 223 4.62 -23.59 -6.95
C PRO A 223 4.08 -24.42 -5.76
N GLU A 224 3.46 -25.55 -6.08
CA GLU A 224 2.96 -26.48 -5.06
C GLU A 224 4.08 -26.95 -4.12
N LYS A 225 3.73 -27.21 -2.86
CA LYS A 225 4.67 -27.61 -1.80
C LYS A 225 5.53 -28.79 -2.28
N LYS A 226 6.84 -28.56 -2.42
CA LYS A 226 7.82 -29.65 -2.37
C LYS A 226 7.91 -30.12 -0.92
N SER A 227 7.70 -31.41 -0.68
CA SER A 227 7.83 -32.04 0.63
C SER A 227 9.25 -31.83 1.20
N SER A 228 9.30 -31.49 2.49
CA SER A 228 10.50 -31.25 3.33
C SER A 228 11.54 -30.29 2.74
N LYS A 229 11.32 -28.97 2.90
CA LYS A 229 12.41 -27.99 2.81
C LYS A 229 13.16 -27.95 4.15
N SER A 230 14.48 -27.98 4.11
CA SER A 230 15.29 -27.52 5.23
C SER A 230 15.06 -26.01 5.42
N SER A 231 15.20 -25.50 6.65
CA SER A 231 15.00 -24.07 6.96
C SER A 231 15.94 -23.12 6.18
N ASP A 232 16.90 -23.67 5.43
CA ASP A 232 17.97 -22.95 4.76
C ASP A 232 17.75 -22.74 3.26
N GLU A 233 16.80 -23.44 2.63
CA GLU A 233 16.59 -23.32 1.18
C GLU A 233 15.60 -22.22 0.80
N TYR A 234 16.01 -21.35 -0.13
CA TYR A 234 15.12 -20.36 -0.73
C TYR A 234 14.14 -21.02 -1.70
N THR A 235 12.89 -20.58 -1.68
CA THR A 235 11.89 -20.96 -2.68
C THR A 235 12.06 -20.15 -3.95
N ALA A 236 12.49 -20.81 -5.02
CA ALA A 236 12.59 -20.20 -6.35
C ALA A 236 11.20 -19.90 -6.93
N LEU A 237 11.00 -18.65 -7.34
CA LEU A 237 9.80 -18.14 -7.99
C LEU A 237 10.08 -17.85 -9.47
N SER A 238 9.06 -18.02 -10.31
CA SER A 238 9.09 -17.46 -11.67
C SER A 238 9.10 -15.92 -11.62
N GLU A 239 9.49 -15.27 -12.72
CA GLU A 239 9.48 -13.81 -12.82
C GLU A 239 8.08 -13.23 -12.56
N GLU A 240 7.04 -13.87 -13.09
CA GLU A 240 5.64 -13.51 -12.86
C GLU A 240 5.24 -13.69 -11.38
N ALA A 241 5.61 -14.81 -10.75
CA ALA A 241 5.32 -15.06 -9.35
C ALA A 241 6.04 -14.07 -8.41
N ALA A 242 7.27 -13.68 -8.75
CA ALA A 242 8.02 -12.67 -8.01
C ALA A 242 7.41 -11.27 -8.16
N ALA A 243 6.90 -10.92 -9.35
CA ALA A 243 6.18 -9.67 -9.58
C ALA A 243 4.89 -9.59 -8.74
N VAL A 244 4.15 -10.70 -8.69
CA VAL A 244 2.96 -10.83 -7.84
C VAL A 244 3.32 -10.72 -6.37
N LEU A 245 4.35 -11.45 -5.89
CA LEU A 245 4.82 -11.36 -4.51
C LEU A 245 5.12 -9.91 -4.14
N THR A 246 5.86 -9.21 -5.00
CA THR A 246 6.22 -7.81 -4.81
C THR A 246 4.98 -6.94 -4.63
N CYS A 247 3.97 -7.10 -5.51
CA CYS A 247 2.74 -6.33 -5.43
C CYS A 247 1.94 -6.66 -4.16
N VAL A 248 1.74 -7.95 -3.89
CA VAL A 248 0.97 -8.45 -2.74
C VAL A 248 1.56 -7.96 -1.43
N ILE A 249 2.84 -8.22 -1.22
CA ILE A 249 3.52 -7.90 0.03
C ILE A 249 3.74 -6.40 0.20
N SER A 250 4.08 -5.66 -0.86
CA SER A 250 4.21 -4.20 -0.76
C SER A 250 2.87 -3.56 -0.36
N THR A 251 1.77 -4.04 -0.94
CA THR A 251 0.43 -3.52 -0.60
C THR A 251 0.06 -3.84 0.83
N LEU A 252 0.28 -5.08 1.29
CA LEU A 252 0.05 -5.46 2.68
C LEU A 252 0.89 -4.64 3.65
N TYR A 253 2.17 -4.44 3.34
CA TYR A 253 3.08 -3.68 4.18
C TYR A 253 2.64 -2.22 4.29
N VAL A 254 2.28 -1.57 3.17
CA VAL A 254 1.80 -0.19 3.19
C VAL A 254 0.47 -0.06 3.91
N LEU A 255 -0.49 -0.97 3.68
CA LEU A 255 -1.75 -1.00 4.44
C LEU A 255 -1.48 -1.14 5.94
N TRP A 256 -0.63 -2.10 6.32
CA TRP A 256 -0.28 -2.32 7.73
C TRP A 256 0.35 -1.08 8.36
N LYS A 257 1.30 -0.43 7.67
CA LYS A 257 1.93 0.80 8.14
C LYS A 257 0.96 1.97 8.21
N TYR A 258 0.07 2.11 7.24
CA TYR A 258 -0.93 3.17 7.23
C TYR A 258 -1.86 3.05 8.44
N TYR A 259 -2.54 1.91 8.56
CA TYR A 259 -3.47 1.68 9.64
C TYR A 259 -2.78 1.59 11.01
N SER A 260 -1.49 1.26 11.10
CA SER A 260 -0.75 1.34 12.38
C SER A 260 -0.67 2.75 12.98
N LYS A 261 -0.97 3.79 12.19
CA LYS A 261 -1.02 5.18 12.63
C LYS A 261 -2.45 5.70 12.82
N THR A 262 -3.47 4.91 12.52
CA THR A 262 -4.89 5.30 12.65
C THR A 262 -5.52 4.60 13.85
N GLU A 263 -6.65 5.12 14.31
CA GLU A 263 -7.46 4.49 15.37
C GLU A 263 -7.99 3.11 14.96
N GLU A 264 -7.99 2.80 13.66
CA GLU A 264 -8.51 1.55 13.10
C GLU A 264 -7.47 0.42 13.10
N TYR A 265 -6.29 0.62 13.68
CA TYR A 265 -5.22 -0.39 13.69
C TYR A 265 -5.69 -1.72 14.29
N GLU A 266 -6.48 -1.68 15.36
CA GLU A 266 -7.02 -2.88 16.00
C GLU A 266 -7.94 -3.66 15.07
N ASN A 267 -8.76 -2.96 14.27
CA ASN A 267 -9.64 -3.60 13.30
C ASN A 267 -8.81 -4.35 12.24
N LEU A 268 -7.72 -3.75 11.74
CA LEU A 268 -6.84 -4.42 10.79
C LEU A 268 -6.18 -5.67 11.39
N LYS A 269 -5.77 -5.63 12.66
CA LYS A 269 -5.25 -6.82 13.35
C LYS A 269 -6.30 -7.91 13.41
N GLU A 270 -7.53 -7.59 13.80
CA GLU A 270 -8.63 -8.55 13.85
C GLU A 270 -8.93 -9.17 12.48
N VAL A 271 -8.87 -8.37 11.40
CA VAL A 271 -8.96 -8.87 10.01
C VAL A 271 -7.91 -9.93 9.74
N LEU A 272 -6.64 -9.62 10.00
CA LEU A 272 -5.52 -10.51 9.70
C LEU A 272 -5.46 -11.74 10.63
N LEU A 273 -6.20 -11.69 11.74
CA LEU A 273 -6.43 -12.83 12.63
C LEU A 273 -7.62 -13.70 12.22
N LYS A 274 -8.39 -13.37 11.19
CA LYS A 274 -9.44 -14.27 10.71
C LYS A 274 -8.85 -15.53 10.05
N PRO A 275 -9.57 -16.67 10.06
CA PRO A 275 -9.06 -17.95 9.55
C PRO A 275 -8.53 -17.87 8.11
N GLU A 276 -9.19 -17.08 7.25
CA GLU A 276 -8.80 -16.90 5.84
C GLU A 276 -7.43 -16.22 5.72
N ALA A 277 -7.24 -15.13 6.46
CA ALA A 277 -5.97 -14.40 6.48
C ALA A 277 -4.85 -15.20 7.14
N ARG A 278 -5.14 -15.96 8.20
CA ARG A 278 -4.15 -16.87 8.81
C ARG A 278 -3.72 -17.96 7.84
N ARG A 279 -4.65 -18.56 7.11
CA ARG A 279 -4.33 -19.57 6.10
C ARG A 279 -3.39 -19.02 5.05
N PHE A 280 -3.61 -17.78 4.63
CA PHE A 280 -2.70 -17.06 3.74
C PHE A 280 -1.32 -16.89 4.35
N LEU A 281 -1.22 -16.33 5.56
CA LEU A 281 0.06 -16.09 6.23
C LEU A 281 0.85 -17.38 6.47
N SER A 282 0.19 -18.45 6.90
CA SER A 282 0.83 -19.75 7.08
C SER A 282 1.30 -20.35 5.75
N HIS A 283 0.54 -20.17 4.67
CA HIS A 283 0.95 -20.63 3.35
C HIS A 283 2.15 -19.84 2.82
N LEU A 284 2.13 -18.52 2.99
CA LEU A 284 3.23 -17.60 2.69
C LEU A 284 4.50 -18.00 3.46
N LEU A 285 4.40 -18.25 4.77
CA LEU A 285 5.56 -18.64 5.57
C LEU A 285 6.04 -20.07 5.32
N SER A 286 5.16 -20.98 4.89
CA SER A 286 5.58 -22.35 4.58
C SER A 286 6.54 -22.45 3.38
N ASN A 287 6.61 -21.40 2.56
CA ASN A 287 7.53 -21.28 1.43
C ASN A 287 8.55 -20.15 1.62
N PHE A 288 8.62 -19.56 2.80
CA PHE A 288 9.57 -18.51 3.11
C PHE A 288 10.95 -19.11 3.44
N PRO A 289 12.07 -18.51 2.99
CA PRO A 289 12.19 -17.27 2.21
C PRO A 289 12.15 -17.48 0.69
N TYR A 290 11.89 -16.42 -0.07
CA TYR A 290 11.71 -16.45 -1.52
C TYR A 290 12.93 -15.93 -2.30
N CYS A 291 13.17 -16.45 -3.51
CA CYS A 291 14.13 -15.93 -4.48
C CYS A 291 13.58 -16.01 -5.92
N LYS A 292 14.18 -15.30 -6.86
CA LYS A 292 13.85 -15.40 -8.30
C LYS A 292 14.66 -16.53 -8.92
N SER A 293 14.00 -17.36 -9.72
CA SER A 293 14.68 -18.34 -10.57
C SER A 293 15.41 -17.59 -11.70
N GLY A 294 16.64 -17.97 -12.01
CA GLY A 294 17.53 -17.25 -12.94
C GLY A 294 16.87 -16.84 -14.27
N SER A 295 17.14 -15.60 -14.71
CA SER A 295 16.40 -14.90 -15.77
C SER A 295 16.49 -15.59 -17.13
N THR A 296 15.35 -15.84 -17.78
CA THR A 296 15.24 -15.81 -19.23
C THR A 296 14.57 -14.50 -19.63
N MET A 297 15.35 -13.57 -20.20
CA MET A 297 14.91 -12.21 -20.54
C MET A 297 13.62 -12.19 -21.37
N PHE A 298 12.50 -11.74 -20.77
CA PHE A 298 11.35 -11.28 -21.55
C PHE A 298 11.59 -9.83 -22.03
N LYS A 299 11.38 -9.60 -23.33
CA LYS A 299 11.50 -8.28 -23.97
C LYS A 299 10.50 -7.29 -23.37
N LYS A 300 10.98 -6.18 -22.81
CA LYS A 300 10.17 -5.06 -22.30
C LYS A 300 9.15 -4.58 -23.33
N SER A 301 7.86 -4.75 -23.02
CA SER A 301 6.76 -4.07 -23.72
C SER A 301 6.53 -2.69 -23.10
N LYS A 302 6.52 -1.64 -23.92
CA LYS A 302 6.52 -0.21 -23.53
C LYS A 302 5.23 0.33 -22.88
N SER A 303 4.31 -0.50 -22.40
CA SER A 303 2.98 -0.02 -21.96
C SER A 303 2.44 -0.58 -20.65
N GLN A 304 3.26 -1.21 -19.80
CA GLN A 304 2.78 -1.80 -18.54
C GLN A 304 3.29 -1.05 -17.30
N ILE A 305 2.36 -0.72 -16.40
CA ILE A 305 2.57 -0.16 -15.06
C ILE A 305 2.99 -1.32 -14.14
N ILE A 306 4.09 -2.00 -14.46
CA ILE A 306 4.69 -2.98 -13.56
C ILE A 306 5.62 -2.19 -12.64
N PRO A 307 5.53 -2.35 -11.30
CA PRO A 307 6.49 -1.74 -10.39
C PRO A 307 7.91 -2.09 -10.83
N ASN A 308 8.83 -1.12 -10.87
CA ASN A 308 10.23 -1.32 -11.25
C ASN A 308 10.75 -2.66 -10.68
N MET A 309 10.90 -3.67 -11.54
CA MET A 309 11.37 -4.98 -11.09
C MET A 309 12.77 -4.81 -10.52
N THR A 310 12.90 -5.09 -9.23
CA THR A 310 14.15 -5.06 -8.49
C THR A 310 15.13 -6.07 -9.10
N THR A 311 16.40 -5.70 -9.29
CA THR A 311 17.48 -6.62 -9.71
C THR A 311 17.91 -7.58 -8.60
N ASP A 312 17.17 -7.61 -7.49
CA ASP A 312 17.47 -8.48 -6.35
C ASP A 312 16.91 -9.89 -6.61
N ASP A 313 17.81 -10.81 -6.90
CA ASP A 313 17.51 -12.23 -7.09
C ASP A 313 17.02 -12.90 -5.79
N LYS A 314 17.30 -12.33 -4.61
CA LYS A 314 16.92 -12.93 -3.32
C LYS A 314 15.62 -12.37 -2.74
N CYS A 315 14.87 -11.54 -3.48
CA CYS A 315 13.62 -10.93 -3.02
C CYS A 315 13.72 -10.38 -1.58
N THR A 316 14.85 -9.77 -1.22
CA THR A 316 15.23 -9.42 0.14
C THR A 316 14.28 -8.38 0.72
N LYS A 317 13.90 -7.39 -0.10
CA LYS A 317 12.89 -6.40 0.25
C LYS A 317 11.56 -7.07 0.63
N GLU A 318 11.06 -7.97 -0.20
CA GLU A 318 9.80 -8.67 0.02
C GLU A 318 9.89 -9.58 1.25
N ASN A 319 11.00 -10.31 1.41
CA ASN A 319 11.24 -11.17 2.55
C ASN A 319 11.31 -10.37 3.88
N LEU A 320 11.92 -9.19 3.88
CA LEU A 320 11.94 -8.29 5.05
C LEU A 320 10.56 -7.72 5.37
N MET A 321 9.75 -7.39 4.37
CA MET A 321 8.36 -6.96 4.58
C MET A 321 7.51 -8.08 5.20
N ILE A 322 7.67 -9.32 4.73
CA ILE A 322 7.01 -10.50 5.32
C ILE A 322 7.43 -10.65 6.78
N ALA A 323 8.73 -10.59 7.06
CA ALA A 323 9.28 -10.67 8.41
C ALA A 323 8.67 -9.60 9.32
N TYR A 324 8.61 -8.35 8.87
CA TYR A 324 8.04 -7.23 9.62
C TYR A 324 6.55 -7.43 9.93
N ILE A 325 5.72 -7.70 8.92
CA ILE A 325 4.27 -7.87 9.09
C ILE A 325 3.99 -9.02 10.06
N TYR A 326 4.64 -10.16 9.83
CA TYR A 326 4.40 -11.36 10.60
C TYR A 326 4.82 -11.20 12.07
N PHE A 327 6.00 -10.63 12.30
CA PHE A 327 6.50 -10.37 13.65
C PHE A 327 5.62 -9.34 14.39
N SER A 328 5.16 -8.30 13.68
CA SER A 328 4.24 -7.30 14.22
C SER A 328 2.92 -7.95 14.65
N LEU A 329 2.36 -8.84 13.83
CA LEU A 329 1.13 -9.57 14.17
C LEU A 329 1.35 -10.54 15.35
N ALA A 330 2.47 -11.27 15.38
CA ALA A 330 2.76 -12.23 16.44
C ALA A 330 2.93 -11.56 17.82
N THR A 331 3.48 -10.33 17.85
CA THR A 331 3.72 -9.58 19.09
C THR A 331 2.48 -8.89 19.66
N THR A 332 1.44 -8.70 18.85
CA THR A 332 0.17 -8.10 19.29
C THR A 332 -0.85 -9.13 19.78
N CYS A 333 -0.66 -10.42 19.49
CA CYS A 333 -1.69 -11.44 19.69
C CYS A 333 -1.32 -12.47 20.75
N LYS A 334 -2.33 -13.16 21.33
CA LYS A 334 -2.10 -14.33 22.17
C LYS A 334 -1.52 -15.45 21.31
N LEU A 335 -0.30 -15.88 21.65
CA LEU A 335 0.47 -16.80 20.83
C LEU A 335 -0.26 -18.14 20.66
N GLN A 336 -0.48 -18.55 19.41
CA GLN A 336 -0.88 -19.91 19.07
C GLN A 336 0.35 -20.77 18.79
N LYS A 337 0.25 -22.09 18.99
CA LYS A 337 1.38 -23.03 18.85
C LYS A 337 2.04 -22.94 17.46
N ASP A 338 1.25 -22.77 16.41
CA ASP A 338 1.70 -22.70 15.02
C ASP A 338 2.51 -21.42 14.73
N MET A 339 2.23 -20.33 15.45
CA MET A 339 2.96 -19.07 15.27
C MET A 339 4.41 -19.16 15.77
N LYS A 340 4.71 -20.08 16.70
CA LYS A 340 6.07 -20.22 17.24
C LYS A 340 7.06 -20.73 16.19
N SER A 341 6.70 -21.78 15.44
CA SER A 341 7.56 -22.32 14.38
C SER A 341 7.75 -21.33 13.24
N GLU A 342 6.69 -20.62 12.88
CA GLU A 342 6.69 -19.57 11.87
C GLU A 342 7.61 -18.40 12.26
N LEU A 343 7.55 -17.98 13.52
CA LEU A 343 8.39 -16.91 14.05
C LEU A 343 9.88 -17.32 14.14
N GLN A 344 10.16 -18.60 14.39
CA GLN A 344 11.52 -19.15 14.31
C GLN A 344 12.06 -19.07 12.89
N MET A 345 11.27 -19.40 11.85
CA MET A 345 11.69 -19.27 10.45
C MET A 345 12.02 -17.82 10.09
N VAL A 346 11.17 -16.87 10.50
CA VAL A 346 11.41 -15.43 10.29
C VAL A 346 12.71 -14.98 10.98
N THR A 347 12.93 -15.41 12.22
CA THR A 347 14.12 -15.05 12.99
C THR A 347 15.40 -15.64 12.39
N SER A 348 15.39 -16.92 12.01
CA SER A 348 16.51 -17.59 11.36
C SER A 348 16.90 -16.91 10.05
N PHE A 349 15.92 -16.48 9.25
CA PHE A 349 16.18 -15.70 8.04
C PHE A 349 16.92 -14.39 8.34
N VAL A 350 16.44 -13.59 9.30
CA VAL A 350 17.05 -12.30 9.64
C VAL A 350 18.47 -12.51 10.19
N ASN A 351 18.67 -13.48 11.07
CA ASN A 351 20.01 -13.83 11.58
C ASN A 351 20.99 -14.18 10.46
N ARG A 352 20.57 -15.04 9.53
CA ARG A 352 21.38 -15.38 8.37
C ARG A 352 21.66 -14.16 7.50
N MET A 353 20.69 -13.28 7.31
CA MET A 353 20.87 -12.05 6.53
C MET A 353 21.93 -11.15 7.16
N LEU A 354 21.85 -10.94 8.49
CA LEU A 354 22.83 -10.16 9.26
C LEU A 354 24.25 -10.74 9.17
N LEU A 355 24.39 -12.06 9.09
CA LEU A 355 25.69 -12.73 8.98
C LEU A 355 26.28 -12.74 7.56
N THR A 356 25.43 -12.84 6.54
CA THR A 356 25.87 -13.17 5.17
C THR A 356 25.89 -11.98 4.22
N ARG A 357 25.06 -10.96 4.43
CA ARG A 357 25.01 -9.76 3.57
C ARG A 357 25.87 -8.67 4.18
N LYS A 358 26.67 -8.00 3.34
CA LYS A 358 27.48 -6.85 3.74
C LYS A 358 26.96 -5.54 3.15
N ASP A 359 26.24 -5.63 2.04
CA ASP A 359 25.65 -4.53 1.30
C ASP A 359 24.12 -4.66 1.29
N LEU A 360 23.44 -3.58 1.68
CA LEU A 360 22.00 -3.43 1.54
C LEU A 360 21.73 -2.10 0.85
N ASN A 361 20.77 -2.08 -0.06
CA ASN A 361 20.31 -0.81 -0.60
C ASN A 361 19.55 -0.01 0.49
N LYS A 362 19.35 1.29 0.24
CA LYS A 362 18.71 2.21 1.21
C LYS A 362 17.36 1.66 1.72
N THR A 363 16.54 1.10 0.83
CA THR A 363 15.21 0.58 1.14
C THR A 363 15.27 -0.68 2.02
N GLU A 364 16.14 -1.64 1.67
CA GLU A 364 16.35 -2.86 2.45
C GLU A 364 16.91 -2.56 3.83
N GLY A 365 17.89 -1.67 3.92
CA GLY A 365 18.45 -1.22 5.19
C GLY A 365 17.39 -0.56 6.09
N LYS A 366 16.49 0.25 5.52
CA LYS A 366 15.35 0.82 6.26
C LYS A 366 14.42 -0.27 6.81
N LEU A 367 14.05 -1.25 5.99
CA LEU A 367 13.19 -2.36 6.42
C LEU A 367 13.84 -3.21 7.51
N LEU A 368 15.15 -3.46 7.42
CA LEU A 368 15.90 -4.15 8.46
C LEU A 368 15.89 -3.36 9.77
N VAL A 369 16.20 -2.06 9.73
CA VAL A 369 16.15 -1.18 10.89
C VAL A 369 14.77 -1.21 11.54
N GLU A 370 13.70 -1.09 10.75
CA GLU A 370 12.32 -1.15 11.27
C GLU A 370 12.00 -2.49 11.94
N PHE A 371 12.45 -3.61 11.35
CA PHE A 371 12.30 -4.93 11.97
C PHE A 371 13.04 -5.01 13.30
N LEU A 372 14.29 -4.55 13.36
CA LEU A 372 15.09 -4.59 14.59
C LEU A 372 14.53 -3.66 15.67
N LYS A 373 13.99 -2.48 15.32
CA LYS A 373 13.26 -1.63 16.26
C LYS A 373 12.05 -2.36 16.84
N LEU A 374 11.27 -3.03 15.98
CA LEU A 374 10.13 -3.82 16.42
C LEU A 374 10.53 -4.96 17.37
N CYS A 375 11.71 -5.57 17.17
CA CYS A 375 12.27 -6.57 18.08
C CYS A 375 12.73 -5.97 19.41
N PHE A 376 13.50 -4.88 19.40
CA PHE A 376 14.28 -4.45 20.57
C PHE A 376 13.74 -3.24 21.31
N ILE A 377 12.89 -2.44 20.67
CA ILE A 377 12.30 -1.24 21.26
C ILE A 377 10.85 -1.52 21.65
N ASP A 378 10.07 -2.08 20.72
CA ASP A 378 8.61 -2.14 20.89
C ASP A 378 8.13 -3.37 21.69
N ASN A 379 8.85 -4.50 21.67
CA ASN A 379 8.31 -5.80 22.14
C ASN A 379 9.27 -6.66 22.97
N THR A 380 10.33 -6.07 23.55
CA THR A 380 11.42 -6.74 24.26
C THR A 380 10.98 -7.74 25.33
N THR A 381 9.92 -7.45 26.08
CA THR A 381 9.41 -8.30 27.16
C THR A 381 8.53 -9.46 26.68
N LYS A 382 7.89 -9.34 25.50
CA LYS A 382 7.04 -10.38 24.91
C LYS A 382 7.85 -11.46 24.21
N LEU A 383 9.02 -11.09 23.68
CA LEU A 383 9.87 -11.96 22.88
C LEU A 383 10.51 -13.12 23.65
N LYS A 384 10.88 -12.90 24.91
CA LYS A 384 11.35 -13.99 25.79
C LYS A 384 10.29 -15.08 25.97
N LYS A 385 9.00 -14.71 25.97
CA LYS A 385 7.88 -15.68 26.08
C LYS A 385 7.74 -16.54 24.82
N PHE A 386 8.26 -16.09 23.69
CA PHE A 386 8.17 -16.79 22.41
C PHE A 386 9.32 -17.79 22.18
N GLY A 387 10.29 -17.84 23.10
CA GLY A 387 11.46 -18.73 22.98
C GLY A 387 12.37 -18.36 21.82
N ILE A 388 12.34 -17.09 21.40
CA ILE A 388 13.29 -16.54 20.43
C ILE A 388 14.56 -16.17 21.19
N ASP A 389 15.71 -16.62 20.67
CA ASP A 389 16.99 -16.19 21.17
C ASP A 389 17.35 -14.79 20.64
N LEU A 390 16.96 -13.78 21.42
CA LEU A 390 17.28 -12.39 21.14
C LEU A 390 18.79 -12.13 21.18
N ARG A 391 19.56 -12.90 21.94
CA ARG A 391 21.00 -12.67 22.08
C ARG A 391 21.71 -12.91 20.76
N THR A 392 21.38 -14.00 20.08
CA THR A 392 21.89 -14.28 18.73
C THR A 392 21.57 -13.15 17.75
N ILE A 393 20.36 -12.55 17.80
CA ILE A 393 20.02 -11.42 16.92
C ILE A 393 20.86 -10.19 17.26
N ILE A 394 21.08 -9.90 18.56
CA ILE A 394 21.91 -8.77 19.00
C ILE A 394 23.34 -8.95 18.53
N ASP A 395 23.95 -10.11 18.78
CA ASP A 395 25.32 -10.41 18.39
C ASP A 395 25.50 -10.29 16.87
N ASN A 396 24.56 -10.83 16.09
CA ASN A 396 24.57 -10.71 14.63
C ASN A 396 24.33 -9.27 14.17
N THR A 397 23.54 -8.47 14.90
CA THR A 397 23.34 -7.04 14.61
C THR A 397 24.63 -6.25 14.83
N ILE A 398 25.39 -6.57 15.89
CA ILE A 398 26.71 -5.97 16.15
C ILE A 398 27.67 -6.33 15.01
N ILE A 399 27.76 -7.62 14.64
CA ILE A 399 28.61 -8.09 13.54
C ILE A 399 28.23 -7.39 12.21
N PHE A 400 26.94 -7.26 11.93
CA PHE A 400 26.47 -6.55 10.74
C PHE A 400 26.83 -5.06 10.79
N TYR A 401 26.62 -4.40 11.93
CA TYR A 401 26.98 -2.99 12.10
C TYR A 401 28.47 -2.74 11.88
N THR A 402 29.36 -3.61 12.37
CA THR A 402 30.81 -3.43 12.24
C THR A 402 31.35 -3.72 10.85
N HIS A 403 30.69 -4.59 10.08
CA HIS A 403 31.23 -5.08 8.81
C HIS A 403 30.40 -4.71 7.56
N SER A 404 29.23 -4.09 7.73
CA SER A 404 28.38 -3.71 6.61
C SER A 404 28.74 -2.35 6.00
N THR A 405 28.62 -2.27 4.68
CA THR A 405 28.66 -1.03 3.90
C THR A 405 27.22 -0.64 3.57
N THR A 406 26.57 0.07 4.48
CA THR A 406 25.20 0.58 4.33
C THR A 406 25.19 2.11 4.31
N SER A 407 24.02 2.73 4.09
CA SER A 407 23.93 4.19 4.13
C SER A 407 24.15 4.73 5.54
N GLU A 408 24.66 5.96 5.64
CA GLU A 408 24.92 6.64 6.92
C GLU A 408 23.70 6.66 7.85
N TRP A 409 22.51 6.89 7.29
CA TRP A 409 21.27 6.84 8.05
C TRP A 409 21.02 5.45 8.66
N VAL A 410 21.23 4.37 7.90
CA VAL A 410 21.05 2.99 8.42
C VAL A 410 22.04 2.72 9.55
N GLN A 411 23.31 3.12 9.38
CA GLN A 411 24.32 2.96 10.43
C GLN A 411 23.94 3.72 11.70
N ARG A 412 23.50 4.97 11.58
CA ARG A 412 23.05 5.80 12.71
C ARG A 412 21.88 5.14 13.46
N GLU A 413 20.89 4.64 12.73
CA GLU A 413 19.73 3.99 13.34
C GLU A 413 20.08 2.65 14.00
N LEU A 414 20.96 1.84 13.39
CA LEU A 414 21.48 0.63 14.01
C LEU A 414 22.24 0.94 15.30
N PHE A 415 23.08 1.98 15.31
CA PHE A 415 23.76 2.44 16.52
C PHE A 415 22.77 2.87 17.61
N ALA A 416 21.71 3.61 17.25
CA ALA A 416 20.67 4.01 18.20
C ALA A 416 19.94 2.79 18.81
N ILE A 417 19.67 1.75 18.02
CA ILE A 417 19.09 0.48 18.52
C ILE A 417 20.05 -0.21 19.49
N LEU A 418 21.34 -0.33 19.15
CA LEU A 418 22.35 -0.95 20.00
C LEU A 418 22.53 -0.19 21.33
N LEU A 419 22.50 1.14 21.29
CA LEU A 419 22.53 1.97 22.49
C LEU A 419 21.29 1.76 23.36
N HIS A 420 20.10 1.64 22.75
CA HIS A 420 18.88 1.32 23.48
C HIS A 420 18.99 -0.04 24.18
N ILE A 421 19.47 -1.07 23.48
CA ILE A 421 19.68 -2.42 24.05
C ILE A 421 20.62 -2.36 25.25
N ALA A 422 21.75 -1.66 25.14
CA ALA A 422 22.72 -1.52 26.21
C ALA A 422 22.12 -0.86 27.48
N ASN A 423 21.14 0.02 27.31
CA ASN A 423 20.45 0.71 28.40
C ASN A 423 19.26 -0.09 28.99
N VAL A 424 18.87 -1.23 28.41
CA VAL A 424 17.75 -2.05 28.90
C VAL A 424 18.27 -3.18 29.80
N PRO A 425 18.07 -3.12 31.14
CA PRO A 425 18.67 -4.06 32.09
C PRO A 425 18.23 -5.51 31.91
N THR A 426 17.07 -5.74 31.28
CA THR A 426 16.51 -7.08 31.05
C THR A 426 17.16 -7.83 29.88
N LEU A 427 17.94 -7.17 29.03
CA LEU A 427 18.67 -7.79 27.92
C LEU A 427 20.16 -8.01 28.21
N ASN A 428 20.71 -7.31 29.22
CA ASN A 428 22.11 -7.44 29.68
C ASN A 428 22.34 -8.59 30.67
N LYS A 429 21.30 -9.40 30.95
CA LYS A 429 21.36 -10.65 31.72
C LYS A 429 20.87 -11.78 30.85
#